data_AF-A0A9J6D973-F1
#
_entry.id   AF-A0A9J6D973-F1
#
_cell.length_a   1.000
_cell.length_b   1.000
_cell.length_c   1.000
_cell.angle_alpha   90.00
_cell.angle_beta   90.00
_cell.angle_gamma   90.00
#
_symmetry.space_group_name_H-M   'P 1'
#
loop_
_entity.id
_entity.type
_entity.pdbx_description
1 polymer ?
#
loop_
_entity_poly.entity_id
_entity_poly.type
_entity_poly.pdbx_seq_one_letter_code
_entity_poly.pdbx_strand_id
1 'polypeptide(L)'
;MAATAAKLDLVPNRNLLDAKFDSYRLTLEPLPIIRLAFQGGVQKVHLEDDQYGYLHVQMAGFINALVQDPWDVNTLFFISEARHVMWAHFSQASGSDKPSFNYQELDDCDDTMEYFTFTRLCGDSHRATHQTASADFSFAALCNAVRHVYLYRQPETLGSSQELRNRKTGREVSSIAKLHVISLEQCDSIRGMVASRRCIFVLSPGALYAIKVPS
;
A
#
# COMPACT_ATOMS: atom_id res chain seq x y z
N MET A 1 22.00 -36.87 -9.60
CA MET A 1 21.44 -36.49 -8.28
C MET A 1 19.99 -36.12 -8.50
N ALA A 2 19.05 -36.89 -7.92
CA ALA A 2 17.63 -36.57 -8.02
C ALA A 2 17.30 -35.44 -7.04
N ALA A 3 16.74 -34.35 -7.53
CA ALA A 3 16.29 -33.25 -6.68
C ALA A 3 15.10 -33.72 -5.84
N THR A 4 15.28 -33.77 -4.52
CA THR A 4 14.20 -34.06 -3.57
C THR A 4 13.36 -32.79 -3.38
N ALA A 5 12.09 -32.85 -3.76
CA ALA A 5 11.14 -31.79 -3.49
C ALA A 5 10.92 -31.64 -1.98
N ALA A 6 11.15 -30.44 -1.44
CA ALA A 6 10.91 -30.15 -0.03
C ALA A 6 9.46 -29.69 0.15
N LYS A 7 8.70 -30.39 1.01
CA LYS A 7 7.37 -29.93 1.42
C LYS A 7 7.54 -28.78 2.42
N LEU A 8 7.21 -27.56 1.99
CA LEU A 8 7.16 -26.38 2.87
C LEU A 8 5.71 -26.19 3.35
N ASP A 9 5.37 -26.74 4.52
CA ASP A 9 4.09 -26.45 5.18
C ASP A 9 4.15 -25.05 5.82
N LEU A 10 3.36 -24.11 5.30
CA LEU A 10 3.19 -22.77 5.87
C LEU A 10 2.28 -22.83 7.10
N VAL A 11 2.81 -23.35 8.21
CA VAL A 11 2.08 -23.37 9.49
C VAL A 11 2.13 -21.96 10.11
N PRO A 12 0.98 -21.35 10.48
CA PRO A 12 0.97 -20.06 11.13
C PRO A 12 1.82 -20.07 12.40
N ASN A 13 2.87 -19.24 12.43
CA ASN A 13 3.71 -19.11 13.62
C ASN A 13 2.94 -18.33 14.70
N ARG A 14 2.37 -19.05 15.66
CA ARG A 14 1.59 -18.48 16.77
C ARG A 14 2.39 -17.51 17.65
N ASN A 15 3.73 -17.59 17.62
CA ASN A 15 4.59 -16.65 18.36
C ASN A 15 4.60 -15.25 17.74
N LEU A 16 4.11 -15.09 16.50
CA LEU A 16 3.93 -13.77 15.87
C LEU A 16 2.63 -13.07 16.32
N LEU A 17 1.77 -13.76 17.09
CA LEU A 17 0.55 -13.19 17.65
C LEU A 17 0.80 -12.73 19.08
N ASP A 18 0.54 -11.46 19.35
CA ASP A 18 0.55 -10.94 20.71
C ASP A 18 -0.83 -11.13 21.36
N ALA A 19 -0.98 -12.19 22.15
CA ALA A 19 -2.21 -12.46 22.91
C ALA A 19 -2.51 -11.40 23.99
N LYS A 20 -1.54 -10.53 24.31
CA LYS A 20 -1.69 -9.41 25.24
C LYS A 20 -1.91 -8.08 24.51
N PHE A 21 -2.01 -8.10 23.18
CA PHE A 21 -2.31 -6.90 22.40
C PHE A 21 -3.67 -6.33 22.80
N ASP A 22 -3.68 -5.10 23.31
CA ASP A 22 -4.87 -4.46 23.85
C ASP A 22 -5.66 -3.73 22.74
N SER A 23 -5.03 -2.73 22.09
CA SER A 23 -5.62 -1.97 20.99
C SER A 23 -4.63 -1.04 20.31
N TYR A 24 -4.96 -0.60 19.10
CA TYR A 24 -4.36 0.58 18.49
C TYR A 24 -4.96 1.86 19.09
N ARG A 25 -4.13 2.88 19.31
CA ARG A 25 -4.56 4.22 19.75
C ARG A 25 -4.47 5.21 18.59
N LEU A 26 -5.52 6.01 18.43
CA LEU A 26 -5.57 7.04 17.41
C LEU A 26 -4.49 8.09 17.70
N THR A 27 -3.68 8.39 16.70
CA THR A 27 -2.66 9.44 16.72
C THR A 27 -3.11 10.57 15.79
N LEU A 28 -3.05 11.80 16.30
CA LEU A 28 -3.42 13.02 15.57
C LEU A 28 -2.22 13.77 14.99
N GLU A 29 -1.03 13.18 15.12
CA GLU A 29 0.21 13.73 14.55
C GLU A 29 0.10 13.82 13.03
N PRO A 30 0.25 15.02 12.44
CA PRO A 30 0.12 15.18 11.00
C PRO A 30 1.33 14.57 10.29
N LEU A 31 1.07 13.75 9.28
CA LEU A 31 2.10 13.21 8.40
C LEU A 31 2.27 14.12 7.19
N PRO A 32 3.50 14.39 6.72
CA PRO A 32 3.71 15.15 5.50
C PRO A 32 3.13 14.43 4.28
N ILE A 33 2.31 15.12 3.49
CA ILE A 33 1.72 14.61 2.26
C ILE A 33 2.19 15.47 1.10
N ILE A 34 2.81 14.84 0.10
CA ILE A 34 3.16 15.49 -1.17
C ILE A 34 2.12 15.05 -2.21
N ARG A 35 1.61 16.00 -2.99
CA ARG A 35 0.63 15.75 -4.05
C ARG A 35 1.21 16.17 -5.39
N LEU A 36 1.23 15.23 -6.34
CA LEU A 36 1.58 15.47 -7.73
C LEU A 36 0.32 15.32 -8.59
N ALA A 37 -0.21 16.44 -9.09
CA ALA A 37 -1.34 16.43 -10.01
C ALA A 37 -0.88 16.09 -11.43
N PHE A 38 -1.74 15.41 -12.19
CA PHE A 38 -1.51 15.11 -13.60
C PHE A 38 -2.80 15.23 -14.41
N GLN A 39 -2.67 15.29 -15.74
CA GLN A 39 -3.77 15.37 -16.69
C GLN A 39 -4.03 14.00 -17.34
N GLY A 40 -5.25 13.75 -17.81
CA GLY A 40 -5.57 12.55 -18.60
C GLY A 40 -5.99 11.31 -17.80
N GLY A 41 -6.34 11.48 -16.52
CA GLY A 41 -6.98 10.43 -15.74
C GLY A 41 -6.11 9.21 -15.44
N VAL A 42 -6.71 8.21 -14.81
CA VAL A 42 -6.12 6.87 -14.63
C VAL A 42 -7.04 5.87 -15.29
N GLN A 43 -6.48 4.98 -16.11
CA GLN A 43 -7.24 3.96 -16.80
C GLN A 43 -8.08 3.16 -15.80
N LYS A 44 -9.37 3.02 -16.12
CA LYS A 44 -10.29 2.15 -15.42
C LYS A 44 -10.77 1.09 -16.39
N VAL A 45 -10.50 -0.18 -16.10
CA VAL A 45 -11.07 -1.29 -16.84
C VAL A 45 -12.53 -1.46 -16.39
N HIS A 46 -13.45 -1.34 -17.34
CA HIS A 46 -14.85 -1.69 -17.19
C HIS A 46 -15.16 -2.78 -18.20
N LEU A 47 -15.90 -3.80 -17.78
CA LEU A 47 -16.35 -4.86 -18.68
C LEU A 47 -17.73 -4.47 -19.20
N GLU A 48 -17.89 -4.56 -20.51
CA GLU A 48 -19.18 -4.46 -21.17
C GLU A 48 -19.99 -5.76 -21.00
N ASP A 49 -21.28 -5.68 -21.30
CA ASP A 49 -22.24 -6.78 -21.12
C ASP A 49 -21.93 -8.05 -21.93
N ASP A 50 -20.94 -8.04 -22.84
CA ASP A 50 -20.48 -9.17 -23.64
C ASP A 50 -19.05 -9.64 -23.30
N GLN A 51 -18.38 -8.99 -22.34
CA GLN A 51 -16.98 -9.23 -22.00
C GLN A 51 -16.80 -10.14 -20.78
N TYR A 52 -17.07 -11.45 -20.94
CA TYR A 52 -16.94 -12.45 -19.84
C TYR A 52 -15.80 -13.46 -20.00
N GLY A 53 -14.94 -13.28 -21.01
CA GLY A 53 -13.76 -14.12 -21.18
C GLY A 53 -12.82 -14.08 -19.97
N TYR A 54 -12.06 -15.16 -19.75
CA TYR A 54 -11.12 -15.27 -18.61
C TYR A 54 -10.21 -14.05 -18.47
N LEU A 55 -9.60 -13.59 -19.57
CA LEU A 55 -8.72 -12.42 -19.59
C LEU A 55 -9.45 -11.12 -19.26
N HIS A 56 -10.71 -10.97 -19.67
CA HIS A 56 -11.52 -9.79 -19.32
C HIS A 56 -11.77 -9.73 -17.80
N VAL A 57 -12.20 -10.86 -17.23
CA VAL A 57 -12.42 -10.98 -15.78
C VAL A 57 -11.12 -10.76 -15.02
N GLN A 58 -10.01 -11.31 -15.51
CA GLN A 58 -8.68 -11.11 -14.91
C GLN A 58 -8.27 -9.63 -14.97
N MET A 59 -8.41 -8.97 -16.13
CA MET A 59 -8.12 -7.54 -16.30
C MET A 59 -8.98 -6.66 -15.39
N ALA A 60 -10.28 -6.93 -15.30
CA ALA A 60 -11.18 -6.22 -14.40
C ALA A 60 -10.92 -6.53 -12.92
N GLY A 61 -10.29 -7.68 -12.63
CA GLY A 61 -9.85 -8.09 -11.31
C GLY A 61 -8.60 -7.33 -10.82
N PHE A 62 -7.86 -6.64 -11.69
CA PHE A 62 -6.74 -5.78 -11.27
C PHE A 62 -7.26 -4.51 -10.60
N ILE A 63 -7.41 -4.59 -9.28
CA ILE A 63 -7.92 -3.49 -8.47
C ILE A 63 -6.87 -2.40 -8.21
N ASN A 64 -5.57 -2.71 -8.33
CA ASN A 64 -4.48 -1.77 -8.06
C ASN A 64 -3.92 -1.22 -9.37
N ALA A 65 -4.30 0.02 -9.71
CA ALA A 65 -3.82 0.70 -10.91
C ALA A 65 -2.42 1.34 -10.73
N LEU A 66 -1.81 1.20 -9.55
CA LEU A 66 -0.48 1.72 -9.23
C LEU A 66 0.50 0.57 -9.07
N VAL A 67 1.54 0.57 -9.88
CA VAL A 67 2.61 -0.43 -9.86
C VAL A 67 3.89 0.24 -9.38
N GLN A 68 4.62 -0.42 -8.48
CA GLN A 68 5.91 0.04 -8.01
C GLN A 68 7.01 -0.70 -8.76
N ASP A 69 8.08 0.01 -9.11
CA ASP A 69 9.26 -0.61 -9.71
C ASP A 69 9.92 -1.58 -8.70
N PRO A 70 10.17 -2.85 -9.07
CA PRO A 70 10.84 -3.83 -8.20
C PRO A 70 12.28 -3.48 -7.82
N TRP A 71 12.97 -2.72 -8.68
CA TRP A 71 14.38 -2.34 -8.54
C TRP A 71 14.56 -0.92 -8.00
N ASP A 72 13.55 -0.07 -8.12
CA ASP A 72 13.51 1.27 -7.53
C ASP A 72 12.20 1.58 -6.81
N VAL A 73 12.19 1.36 -5.49
CA VAL A 73 11.00 1.59 -4.64
C VAL A 73 10.43 3.01 -4.67
N ASN A 74 11.15 3.98 -5.25
CA ASN A 74 10.68 5.35 -5.42
C ASN A 74 10.08 5.64 -6.80
N THR A 75 10.20 4.71 -7.75
CA THR A 75 9.63 4.82 -9.09
C THR A 75 8.30 4.06 -9.13
N LEU A 76 7.29 4.75 -9.67
CA LEU A 76 5.92 4.29 -9.72
C LEU A 76 5.38 4.43 -11.13
N PHE A 77 4.57 3.47 -11.56
CA PHE A 77 3.96 3.40 -12.88
C PHE A 77 2.44 3.29 -12.76
N PHE A 78 1.73 3.91 -13.69
CA PHE A 78 0.30 3.70 -13.90
C PHE A 78 -0.06 3.94 -15.37
N ILE A 79 -1.22 3.48 -15.80
CA ILE A 79 -1.69 3.71 -17.17
C ILE A 79 -2.74 4.84 -17.16
N SER A 80 -2.55 5.83 -18.03
CA SER A 80 -3.51 6.93 -18.22
C SER A 80 -4.75 6.48 -19.00
N GLU A 81 -5.83 7.28 -19.00
CA GLU A 81 -7.02 6.96 -19.82
C GLU A 81 -6.70 6.95 -21.33
N ALA A 82 -5.68 7.69 -21.75
CA ALA A 82 -5.14 7.66 -23.12
C ALA A 82 -4.32 6.40 -23.45
N ARG A 83 -4.23 5.43 -22.53
CA ARG A 83 -3.45 4.19 -22.65
C ARG A 83 -1.93 4.40 -22.77
N HIS A 84 -1.43 5.53 -22.26
CA HIS A 84 0.00 5.76 -22.11
C HIS A 84 0.48 5.32 -20.73
N VAL A 85 1.65 4.70 -20.67
CA VAL A 85 2.37 4.43 -19.42
C VAL A 85 2.90 5.75 -18.88
N MET A 86 2.45 6.11 -17.69
CA MET A 86 2.87 7.25 -16.92
C MET A 86 3.78 6.78 -15.79
N TRP A 87 4.78 7.58 -15.44
CA TRP A 87 5.65 7.30 -14.31
C TRP A 87 5.92 8.53 -13.46
N ALA A 88 6.25 8.30 -12.19
CA ALA A 88 6.71 9.33 -11.27
C ALA A 88 7.83 8.76 -10.39
N HIS A 89 8.91 9.52 -10.23
CA HIS A 89 10.02 9.19 -9.34
C HIS A 89 10.03 10.10 -8.11
N PHE A 90 10.09 9.50 -6.94
CA PHE A 90 10.13 10.19 -5.67
C PHE A 90 11.56 10.34 -5.15
N SER A 91 12.20 11.48 -5.44
CA SER A 91 13.50 11.81 -4.85
C SER A 91 13.31 12.26 -3.39
N GLN A 92 13.78 11.46 -2.43
CA GLN A 92 14.15 12.01 -1.13
C GLN A 92 15.41 12.85 -1.35
N ALA A 93 15.42 14.11 -0.90
CA ALA A 93 16.57 14.99 -1.03
C ALA A 93 17.79 14.43 -0.26
N SER A 94 18.54 13.56 -0.93
CA SER A 94 19.91 13.17 -0.65
C SER A 94 20.47 12.74 -2.01
N GLY A 95 21.28 13.60 -2.62
CA GLY A 95 21.72 13.46 -3.99
C GLY A 95 22.43 12.13 -4.25
N SER A 96 21.98 11.45 -5.29
CA SER A 96 22.84 10.63 -6.14
C SER A 96 22.15 10.53 -7.50
N ASP A 97 22.72 11.19 -8.51
CA ASP A 97 22.42 10.90 -9.90
C ASP A 97 22.64 9.42 -10.16
N LYS A 98 21.61 8.73 -10.66
CA LYS A 98 21.74 7.38 -11.20
C LYS A 98 21.63 7.46 -12.72
N PRO A 99 22.46 6.71 -13.47
CA PRO A 99 22.53 6.84 -14.92
C PRO A 99 21.27 6.25 -15.58
N SER A 100 20.98 6.77 -16.77
CA SER A 100 19.93 6.33 -17.69
C SER A 100 20.03 4.83 -18.01
N PHE A 101 18.94 4.09 -17.84
CA PHE A 101 18.86 2.68 -18.19
C PHE A 101 18.58 2.47 -19.69
N ASN A 102 19.13 1.37 -20.21
CA ASN A 102 19.04 0.93 -21.59
C ASN A 102 17.71 0.18 -21.84
N TYR A 103 17.03 0.49 -22.95
CA TYR A 103 15.70 -0.02 -23.33
C TYR A 103 15.70 -1.46 -23.90
N GLN A 104 16.79 -2.21 -23.80
CA GLN A 104 17.03 -3.43 -24.61
C GLN A 104 16.88 -4.78 -23.88
N GLU A 105 16.29 -4.83 -22.69
CA GLU A 105 15.98 -6.09 -22.00
C GLU A 105 14.52 -6.13 -21.56
N LEU A 106 13.60 -6.26 -22.52
CA LEU A 106 12.15 -6.31 -22.29
C LEU A 106 11.48 -7.50 -22.97
N ASP A 107 12.23 -8.61 -23.08
CA ASP A 107 11.67 -9.92 -23.43
C ASP A 107 11.81 -10.82 -22.20
N ASP A 108 10.73 -11.53 -21.88
CA ASP A 108 10.54 -12.50 -20.77
C ASP A 108 9.84 -11.97 -19.48
N CYS A 109 8.66 -11.36 -19.62
CA CYS A 109 7.72 -11.23 -18.50
C CYS A 109 6.29 -11.66 -18.89
N ASP A 110 6.13 -12.94 -19.23
CA ASP A 110 4.84 -13.63 -19.37
C ASP A 110 4.61 -14.64 -18.23
N ASP A 111 5.12 -14.35 -17.02
CA ASP A 111 4.81 -15.15 -15.85
C ASP A 111 3.43 -14.74 -15.30
N THR A 112 2.36 -15.36 -15.81
CA THR A 112 1.01 -15.17 -15.27
C THR A 112 0.91 -15.86 -13.92
N MET A 113 1.32 -15.14 -12.88
CA MET A 113 1.18 -15.60 -11.50
C MET A 113 -0.31 -15.65 -11.12
N GLU A 114 -0.84 -16.84 -10.88
CA GLU A 114 -2.19 -17.04 -10.33
C GLU A 114 -2.24 -16.50 -8.89
N TYR A 115 -2.56 -15.21 -8.73
CA TYR A 115 -2.71 -14.61 -7.40
C TYR A 115 -4.07 -14.96 -6.78
N PHE A 116 -4.06 -15.66 -5.65
CA PHE A 116 -5.17 -15.62 -4.71
C PHE A 116 -5.28 -14.19 -4.15
N THR A 117 -6.22 -13.41 -4.68
CA THR A 117 -6.39 -12.02 -4.26
C THR A 117 -7.30 -11.94 -3.04
N PHE A 118 -6.73 -11.68 -1.86
CA PHE A 118 -7.50 -11.23 -0.71
C PHE A 118 -7.93 -9.78 -0.92
N THR A 119 -9.15 -9.59 -1.43
CA THR A 119 -9.72 -8.26 -1.70
C THR A 119 -10.55 -7.80 -0.52
N ARG A 120 -10.20 -6.63 0.04
CA ARG A 120 -11.06 -5.96 1.02
C ARG A 120 -12.09 -5.11 0.27
N LEU A 121 -13.37 -5.37 0.49
CA LEU A 121 -14.46 -4.53 -0.01
C LEU A 121 -14.87 -3.51 1.06
N CYS A 122 -15.20 -2.30 0.64
CA CYS A 122 -15.85 -1.31 1.50
C CYS A 122 -17.27 -1.79 1.83
N GLY A 123 -17.64 -1.82 3.12
CA GLY A 123 -18.94 -2.34 3.57
C GLY A 123 -20.15 -1.58 3.00
N ASP A 124 -20.02 -0.27 2.79
CA ASP A 124 -21.13 0.56 2.33
C ASP A 124 -21.17 0.70 0.80
N SER A 125 -20.02 0.89 0.18
CA SER A 125 -19.94 1.10 -1.27
C SER A 125 -19.73 -0.18 -2.07
N HIS A 126 -19.43 -1.31 -1.39
CA HIS A 126 -19.03 -2.59 -1.99
C HIS A 126 -17.83 -2.48 -2.96
N ARG A 127 -17.10 -1.36 -2.92
CA ARG A 127 -15.93 -1.13 -3.78
C ARG A 127 -14.69 -1.79 -3.21
N ALA A 128 -13.87 -2.36 -4.09
CA ALA A 128 -12.53 -2.82 -3.71
C ALA A 128 -11.71 -1.68 -3.09
N THR A 129 -11.00 -2.02 -2.02
CA THR A 129 -10.08 -1.15 -1.30
C THR A 129 -8.70 -1.77 -1.29
N HIS A 130 -7.69 -0.93 -1.09
CA HIS A 130 -6.30 -1.36 -1.14
C HIS A 130 -5.76 -1.59 0.27
N GLN A 131 -4.80 -2.51 0.33
CA GLN A 131 -4.01 -2.81 1.51
C GLN A 131 -2.56 -2.98 1.07
N THR A 132 -1.64 -2.48 1.88
CA THR A 132 -0.21 -2.61 1.63
C THR A 132 0.54 -2.63 2.97
N ALA A 133 1.78 -3.07 2.96
CA ALA A 133 2.64 -3.05 4.13
C ALA A 133 4.05 -2.65 3.72
N SER A 134 4.78 -2.05 4.65
CA SER A 134 6.20 -1.83 4.43
C SER A 134 6.93 -3.17 4.28
N ALA A 135 7.91 -3.21 3.39
CA ALA A 135 8.77 -4.38 3.17
C ALA A 135 9.61 -4.76 4.41
N ASP A 136 9.80 -3.84 5.37
CA ASP A 136 10.48 -4.09 6.64
C ASP A 136 9.52 -4.37 7.81
N PHE A 137 8.22 -4.52 7.54
CA PHE A 137 7.17 -4.77 8.52
C PHE A 137 7.01 -3.69 9.60
N SER A 138 7.58 -2.50 9.41
CA SER A 138 7.45 -1.38 10.35
C SER A 138 6.03 -0.83 10.44
N PHE A 139 5.25 -0.97 9.36
CA PHE A 139 3.86 -0.53 9.30
C PHE A 139 3.02 -1.30 8.27
N ALA A 140 1.71 -1.24 8.45
CA ALA A 140 0.71 -1.66 7.48
C ALA A 140 -0.27 -0.50 7.20
N ALA A 141 -0.78 -0.42 5.97
CA ALA A 141 -1.73 0.61 5.56
C ALA A 141 -2.94 0.00 4.87
N LEU A 142 -4.13 0.48 5.25
CA LEU A 142 -5.40 0.17 4.60
C LEU A 142 -6.01 1.47 4.11
N CYS A 143 -6.81 1.46 3.05
CA CYS A 143 -7.58 2.63 2.66
C CYS A 143 -9.07 2.34 2.58
N ASN A 144 -9.90 3.38 2.60
CA ASN A 144 -11.27 3.26 2.09
C ASN A 144 -11.28 3.51 0.57
N ALA A 145 -12.47 3.46 -0.06
CA ALA A 145 -12.58 3.66 -1.50
C ALA A 145 -12.48 5.12 -1.96
N VAL A 146 -12.37 6.07 -1.01
CA VAL A 146 -12.57 7.51 -1.25
C VAL A 146 -11.29 8.30 -1.01
N ARG A 147 -10.89 8.48 0.26
CA ARG A 147 -9.83 9.41 0.65
C ARG A 147 -9.10 9.11 1.95
N HIS A 148 -9.56 8.14 2.73
CA HIS A 148 -8.99 7.86 4.04
C HIS A 148 -8.00 6.71 3.96
N VAL A 149 -6.79 6.94 4.46
CA VAL A 149 -5.75 5.93 4.65
C VAL A 149 -5.52 5.73 6.14
N TYR A 150 -5.59 4.48 6.59
CA TYR A 150 -5.42 4.01 7.95
C TYR A 150 -4.03 3.38 8.05
N LEU A 151 -3.12 4.03 8.78
CA LEU A 151 -1.76 3.56 8.98
C LEU A 151 -1.63 2.94 10.38
N TYR A 152 -1.32 1.64 10.41
CA TYR A 152 -1.09 0.83 11.60
C TYR A 152 0.41 0.69 11.83
N ARG A 153 0.88 1.08 13.02
CA ARG A 153 2.28 0.95 13.42
C ARG A 153 2.44 0.11 14.67
N GLN A 154 3.57 -0.57 14.77
CA GLN A 154 3.93 -1.34 15.95
C GLN A 154 4.01 -0.45 17.21
N PRO A 155 3.90 -1.06 18.41
CA PRO A 155 4.03 -0.32 19.66
C PRO A 155 5.36 0.40 19.77
N GLU A 156 5.30 1.70 20.04
CA GLU A 156 6.46 2.50 20.42
C GLU A 156 6.47 2.70 21.93
N THR A 157 7.63 2.58 22.56
CA THR A 157 7.80 2.80 24.00
C THR A 157 7.49 4.27 24.31
N LEU A 158 6.68 4.49 25.34
CA LEU A 158 6.34 5.83 25.77
C LEU A 158 7.56 6.47 26.46
N GLY A 159 7.80 7.75 26.18
CA GLY A 159 8.84 8.51 26.86
C GLY A 159 8.57 8.60 28.37
N SER A 160 9.61 8.81 29.16
CA SER A 160 9.53 8.86 30.64
C SER A 160 8.59 9.93 31.21
N SER A 161 8.10 10.86 30.39
CA SER A 161 7.14 11.90 30.77
C SER A 161 5.68 11.54 30.45
N GLN A 162 5.40 10.39 29.85
CA GLN A 162 4.07 9.96 29.44
C GLN A 162 3.63 8.71 30.22
N GLU A 163 2.97 8.92 31.36
CA GLU A 163 2.34 7.84 32.12
C GLU A 163 0.94 7.57 31.58
N LEU A 164 0.73 6.38 31.00
CA LEU A 164 -0.57 5.93 30.51
C LEU A 164 -1.01 4.71 31.29
N ARG A 165 -2.29 4.68 31.69
CA ARG A 165 -2.85 3.60 32.49
C ARG A 165 -4.16 3.12 31.88
N ASN A 166 -4.29 1.82 31.69
CA ASN A 166 -5.53 1.23 31.19
C ASN A 166 -6.63 1.39 32.26
N ARG A 167 -7.71 2.11 31.93
CA ARG A 167 -8.82 2.39 32.87
C ARG A 167 -9.55 1.13 33.36
N LYS A 168 -9.62 0.07 32.55
CA LYS A 168 -10.34 -1.17 32.90
C LYS A 168 -9.52 -2.07 33.82
N THR A 169 -8.22 -2.21 33.56
CA THR A 169 -7.34 -3.14 34.29
C THR A 169 -6.47 -2.45 35.33
N GLY A 170 -6.36 -1.13 35.29
CA GLY A 170 -5.48 -0.35 36.15
C GLY A 170 -3.99 -0.55 35.87
N ARG A 171 -3.59 -1.27 34.82
CA ARG A 171 -2.19 -1.49 34.49
C ARG A 171 -1.58 -0.28 33.79
N GLU A 172 -0.33 0.00 34.12
CA GLU A 172 0.48 0.96 33.37
C GLU A 172 0.76 0.40 31.97
N VAL A 173 0.74 1.29 30.99
CA VAL A 173 0.99 1.03 29.58
C VAL A 173 2.34 1.61 29.26
N SER A 174 3.32 0.75 28.96
CA SER A 174 4.69 1.16 28.65
C SER A 174 4.93 1.41 27.15
N SER A 175 4.06 0.89 26.29
CA SER A 175 4.15 1.04 24.84
C SER A 175 2.78 1.09 24.20
N ILE A 176 2.64 1.84 23.10
CA ILE A 176 1.36 2.02 22.41
C ILE A 176 1.52 1.81 20.91
N ALA A 177 0.72 0.89 20.36
CA ALA A 177 0.54 0.78 18.92
C ALA A 177 -0.29 1.95 18.40
N LYS A 178 0.20 2.60 17.34
CA LYS A 178 -0.37 3.84 16.81
C LYS A 178 -1.20 3.57 15.55
N LEU A 179 -2.37 4.20 15.47
CA LEU A 179 -3.20 4.28 14.28
C LEU A 179 -3.27 5.74 13.82
N HIS A 180 -2.82 6.02 12.59
CA HIS A 180 -3.07 7.32 11.95
C HIS A 180 -4.23 7.20 10.99
N VAL A 181 -5.13 8.19 11.00
CA VAL A 181 -6.20 8.34 10.01
C VAL A 181 -5.85 9.53 9.14
N ILE A 182 -5.28 9.25 7.97
CA ILE A 182 -4.85 10.26 7.01
C ILE A 182 -6.00 10.54 6.06
N SER A 183 -6.33 11.83 5.87
CA SER A 183 -7.35 12.27 4.91
C SER A 183 -6.67 12.95 3.73
N LEU A 184 -6.82 12.38 2.54
CA LEU A 184 -6.28 12.95 1.31
C LEU A 184 -7.19 14.08 0.81
N GLU A 185 -6.65 15.28 0.73
CA GLU A 185 -7.35 16.42 0.14
C GLU A 185 -7.45 16.25 -1.38
N GLN A 186 -8.57 16.69 -1.98
CA GLN A 186 -8.81 16.61 -3.43
C GLN A 186 -8.70 15.17 -4.00
N CYS A 187 -9.13 14.19 -3.21
CA CYS A 187 -9.17 12.78 -3.57
C CYS A 187 -10.61 12.26 -3.42
N ASP A 188 -11.28 11.99 -4.53
CA ASP A 188 -12.66 11.48 -4.52
C ASP A 188 -12.72 9.96 -4.66
N SER A 189 -11.63 9.35 -5.12
CA SER A 189 -11.51 7.90 -5.25
C SER A 189 -10.04 7.48 -5.21
N ILE A 190 -9.78 6.37 -4.53
CA ILE A 190 -8.48 5.70 -4.58
C ILE A 190 -8.50 4.64 -5.68
N ARG A 191 -7.46 4.63 -6.53
CA ARG A 191 -7.26 3.74 -7.68
C ARG A 191 -6.12 2.76 -7.46
N GLY A 192 -5.14 3.14 -6.67
CA GLY A 192 -4.02 2.28 -6.33
C GLY A 192 -3.33 2.73 -5.06
N MET A 193 -2.66 1.80 -4.41
CA MET A 193 -1.87 2.08 -3.21
C MET A 193 -0.73 1.09 -3.10
N VAL A 194 0.48 1.61 -2.86
CA VAL A 194 1.68 0.81 -2.62
C VAL A 194 2.48 1.45 -1.48
N ALA A 195 3.28 0.65 -0.78
CA ALA A 195 4.13 1.13 0.31
C ALA A 195 5.61 0.85 0.02
N SER A 196 6.43 1.83 0.36
CA SER A 196 7.86 1.68 0.58
C SER A 196 8.14 1.77 2.08
N ARG A 197 9.41 1.64 2.49
CA ARG A 197 9.82 1.72 3.91
C ARG A 197 9.46 3.02 4.61
N ARG A 198 9.33 4.11 3.86
CA ARG A 198 9.15 5.47 4.42
C ARG A 198 8.03 6.26 3.77
N CYS A 199 7.32 5.67 2.82
CA CYS A 199 6.26 6.37 2.09
C CYS A 199 5.13 5.40 1.76
N ILE A 200 3.89 5.88 1.89
CA ILE A 200 2.72 5.27 1.27
C ILE A 200 2.37 6.10 0.06
N PHE A 201 2.33 5.47 -1.10
CA PHE A 201 1.93 6.09 -2.35
C PHE A 201 0.48 5.75 -2.64
N VAL A 202 -0.33 6.76 -2.95
CA VAL A 202 -1.76 6.59 -3.24
C VAL A 202 -2.06 7.25 -4.57
N LEU A 203 -2.63 6.48 -5.49
CA LEU A 203 -3.06 6.97 -6.80
C LEU A 203 -4.55 7.29 -6.75
N SER A 204 -4.91 8.49 -7.20
CA SER A 204 -6.29 8.92 -7.49
C SER A 204 -6.44 9.18 -8.99
N PRO A 205 -7.65 9.43 -9.51
CA PRO A 205 -7.84 9.74 -10.93
C PRO A 205 -7.02 10.93 -11.45
N GLY A 206 -6.71 11.93 -10.63
CA GLY A 206 -6.03 13.17 -11.09
C GLY A 206 -4.76 13.53 -10.34
N ALA A 207 -4.32 12.69 -9.40
CA ALA A 207 -3.13 12.97 -8.61
C ALA A 207 -2.52 11.71 -7.99
N LEU A 208 -1.20 11.75 -7.82
CA LEU A 208 -0.43 10.82 -7.02
C LEU A 208 -0.06 11.49 -5.69
N TYR A 209 -0.34 10.83 -4.58
CA TYR A 209 -0.02 11.27 -3.22
C TYR A 209 1.14 10.45 -2.67
N ALA A 210 2.09 11.10 -2.02
CA ALA A 210 3.14 10.46 -1.23
C ALA A 210 3.01 10.89 0.23
N ILE A 211 2.57 9.97 1.08
CA ILE A 211 2.45 10.17 2.54
C ILE A 211 3.76 9.71 3.17
N LYS A 212 4.54 10.64 3.73
CA LYS A 212 5.79 10.32 4.41
C LYS A 212 5.51 9.69 5.76
N VAL A 213 6.04 8.49 5.99
CA VAL A 213 5.99 7.78 7.27
C VAL A 213 7.32 8.01 7.99
N PRO A 214 7.32 8.67 9.17
CA PRO A 214 8.53 8.89 9.94
C PRO A 214 9.10 7.55 10.40
N SER A 215 10.43 7.46 10.51
CA SER A 215 11.13 6.28 11.04
C SER A 215 10.60 5.92 12.42
#